data_AF-A0A4R1X0D3-F1
#
_entry.id   AF-A0A4R1X0D3-F1
#
_cell.length_a   1.000
_cell.length_b   1.000
_cell.length_c   1.000
_cell.angle_alpha   90.00
_cell.angle_beta   90.00
_cell.angle_gamma   90.00
#
_symmetry.space_group_name_H-M   'P 1'
#
loop_
_entity.id
_entity.type
_entity.pdbx_description
1 polymer ?
#
loop_
_entity_poly.entity_id
_entity_poly.type
_entity_poly.pdbx_seq_one_letter_code
_entity_poly.pdbx_strand_id
1 'polypeptide(L)'
;MDETIDHDFRLRVRRSFDRQAFMRTIGAELTRVEQGMVEIELPFDEMMTQQHGILHAGIISSALETASTYAGYSVLEPDAGLLTIEFKVNLLSPGRGERFLFRGEITKPGTTIIVSDGRAYAMSQDAPPKLIASMTATKMVVRDREGFAE
;
A
#
# COMPACT_ATOMS: atom_id res chain seq x y z
N MET A 1 26.56 -2.53 9.07
CA MET A 1 25.37 -2.13 8.29
C MET A 1 25.54 -0.64 8.05
N ASP A 2 25.43 -0.17 6.81
CA ASP A 2 25.73 1.23 6.45
C ASP A 2 24.63 2.15 7.00
N GLU A 3 24.96 3.01 7.98
CA GLU A 3 24.04 3.97 8.62
C GLU A 3 23.30 4.85 7.59
N THR A 4 23.90 5.07 6.42
CA THR A 4 23.32 5.86 5.33
C THR A 4 22.09 5.19 4.70
N ILE A 5 22.10 3.86 4.60
CA ILE A 5 20.98 3.07 4.06
C ILE A 5 19.83 3.04 5.05
N ASP A 6 20.15 3.01 6.34
CA ASP A 6 19.15 2.99 7.40
C ASP A 6 18.36 4.30 7.46
N HIS A 7 18.96 5.44 7.10
CA HIS A 7 18.24 6.72 7.03
C HIS A 7 17.45 6.97 5.74
N ASP A 8 17.74 6.26 4.62
CA ASP A 8 16.97 6.42 3.38
C ASP A 8 15.62 5.66 3.44
N PHE A 9 14.54 6.42 3.68
CA PHE A 9 13.19 5.86 3.75
C PHE A 9 12.77 5.12 2.47
N ARG A 10 13.29 5.50 1.29
CA ARG A 10 12.94 4.85 0.03
C ARG A 10 13.49 3.43 -0.01
N LEU A 11 14.74 3.25 0.41
CA LEU A 11 15.39 1.95 0.49
C LEU A 11 14.72 1.07 1.56
N ARG A 12 14.39 1.62 2.73
CA ARG A 12 13.64 0.90 3.78
C ARG A 12 12.28 0.41 3.27
N VAL A 13 11.48 1.29 2.65
CA VAL A 13 10.17 0.93 2.09
C VAL A 13 10.32 -0.17 1.02
N ARG A 14 11.24 -0.01 0.06
CA ARG A 14 11.47 -0.99 -1.01
C ARG A 14 11.87 -2.35 -0.44
N ARG A 15 12.85 -2.39 0.48
CA ARG A 15 13.32 -3.63 1.11
C ARG A 15 12.21 -4.33 1.89
N SER A 16 11.39 -3.57 2.62
CA SER A 16 10.24 -4.11 3.36
C SER A 16 9.18 -4.67 2.40
N PHE A 17 8.83 -3.94 1.34
CA PHE A 17 7.87 -4.39 0.31
C PHE A 17 8.35 -5.68 -0.36
N ASP A 18 9.62 -5.73 -0.75
CA ASP A 18 10.22 -6.89 -1.42
C ASP A 18 10.23 -8.15 -0.55
N ARG A 19 10.13 -8.03 0.79
CA ARG A 19 9.99 -9.17 1.71
C ARG A 19 8.57 -9.75 1.73
N GLN A 20 7.55 -8.99 1.34
CA GLN A 20 6.15 -9.43 1.39
C GLN A 20 5.86 -10.46 0.28
N ALA A 21 5.86 -11.75 0.63
CA ALA A 21 5.54 -12.83 -0.30
C ALA A 21 4.15 -12.64 -0.95
N PHE A 22 3.18 -12.12 -0.21
CA PHE A 22 1.84 -11.84 -0.72
C PHE A 22 1.84 -10.81 -1.87
N MET A 23 2.59 -9.70 -1.75
CA MET A 23 2.69 -8.70 -2.84
C MET A 23 3.32 -9.29 -4.10
N ARG A 24 4.36 -10.12 -3.94
CA ARG A 24 4.95 -10.85 -5.07
C ARG A 24 3.97 -11.85 -5.69
N THR A 25 3.20 -12.58 -4.87
CA THR A 25 2.22 -13.56 -5.34
C THR A 25 1.13 -12.93 -6.19
N ILE A 26 0.65 -11.74 -5.83
CA ILE A 26 -0.39 -11.06 -6.61
C ILE A 26 0.20 -10.28 -7.81
N GLY A 27 1.52 -10.18 -7.95
CA GLY A 27 2.16 -9.41 -9.03
C GLY A 27 2.13 -7.90 -8.81
N ALA A 28 2.05 -7.44 -7.56
CA ALA A 28 2.06 -6.02 -7.25
C ALA A 28 3.48 -5.43 -7.35
N GLU A 29 3.57 -4.22 -7.89
CA GLU A 29 4.82 -3.48 -8.08
C GLU A 29 4.77 -2.16 -7.32
N LEU A 30 5.78 -1.90 -6.49
CA LEU A 30 5.95 -0.58 -5.89
C LEU A 30 6.51 0.39 -6.94
N THR A 31 5.70 1.35 -7.41
CA THR A 31 6.06 2.22 -8.54
C THR A 31 6.51 3.61 -8.13
N ARG A 32 6.04 4.13 -6.99
CA ARG A 32 6.49 5.43 -6.46
C ARG A 32 6.61 5.41 -4.95
N VAL A 33 7.70 6.00 -4.45
CA VAL A 33 7.93 6.20 -3.02
C VAL A 33 8.35 7.64 -2.76
N GLU A 34 7.46 8.36 -2.11
CA GLU A 34 7.69 9.71 -1.60
C GLU A 34 7.44 9.75 -0.10
N GLN A 35 7.99 10.76 0.57
CA GLN A 35 7.78 10.88 2.00
C GLN A 35 6.32 11.21 2.27
N GLY A 36 5.62 10.31 2.95
CA GLY A 36 4.19 10.37 3.25
C GLY A 36 3.26 9.91 2.12
N MET A 37 3.78 9.39 1.00
CA MET A 37 2.97 8.91 -0.13
C MET A 37 3.63 7.74 -0.86
N VAL A 38 2.84 6.70 -1.14
CA VAL A 38 3.32 5.53 -1.89
C VAL A 38 2.30 5.13 -2.95
N GLU A 39 2.80 4.76 -4.13
CA GLU A 39 2.02 4.16 -5.21
C GLU A 39 2.49 2.72 -5.45
N ILE A 40 1.50 1.83 -5.56
CA ILE A 40 1.65 0.43 -5.97
C ILE A 40 0.78 0.24 -7.21
N GLU A 41 1.31 -0.45 -8.20
CA GLU A 41 0.57 -0.84 -9.40
C GLU A 41 0.40 -2.35 -9.46
N LEU A 42 -0.70 -2.78 -10.08
CA LEU A 42 -1.05 -4.19 -10.26
C LEU A 42 -1.55 -4.37 -11.69
N PRO A 43 -0.89 -5.17 -12.54
CA PRO A 43 -1.46 -5.57 -13.82
C PRO A 43 -2.69 -6.45 -13.60
N PHE A 44 -3.62 -6.45 -14.56
CA PHE A 44 -4.74 -7.41 -14.52
C PHE A 44 -4.23 -8.85 -14.62
N ASP A 45 -4.76 -9.71 -13.74
CA ASP A 45 -4.54 -11.15 -13.76
C ASP A 45 -5.86 -11.86 -13.42
N GLU A 46 -6.25 -12.84 -14.25
CA GLU A 46 -7.47 -13.64 -14.06
C GLU A 46 -7.48 -14.36 -12.71
N MET A 47 -6.31 -14.76 -12.20
CA MET A 47 -6.16 -15.41 -10.89
C MET A 47 -6.58 -14.52 -9.72
N MET A 48 -6.61 -13.19 -9.92
CA MET A 48 -6.97 -12.19 -8.90
C MET A 48 -8.43 -11.73 -9.02
N THR A 49 -9.20 -12.34 -9.93
CA THR A 49 -10.58 -11.95 -10.19
C THR A 49 -11.59 -12.63 -9.27
N GLN A 50 -12.78 -12.04 -9.18
CA GLN A 50 -13.95 -12.70 -8.64
C GLN A 50 -14.80 -13.34 -9.78
N GLN A 51 -15.98 -13.88 -9.46
CA GLN A 51 -16.82 -14.67 -10.37
C GLN A 51 -17.33 -13.97 -11.66
N HIS A 52 -17.09 -12.68 -11.82
CA HIS A 52 -17.47 -11.86 -12.98
C HIS A 52 -16.25 -11.35 -13.76
N GLY A 53 -15.05 -11.90 -13.51
CA GLY A 53 -13.83 -11.54 -14.23
C GLY A 53 -13.32 -10.12 -13.94
N ILE A 54 -13.67 -9.57 -12.79
CA ILE A 54 -13.16 -8.27 -12.32
C ILE A 54 -12.34 -8.47 -11.04
N LEU A 55 -11.44 -7.55 -10.70
CA LEU A 55 -10.62 -7.71 -9.50
C LEU A 55 -11.46 -7.97 -8.25
N HIS A 56 -11.04 -8.96 -7.47
CA HIS A 56 -11.67 -9.28 -6.20
C HIS A 56 -11.49 -8.11 -5.22
N ALA A 57 -12.54 -7.80 -4.47
CA ALA A 57 -12.53 -6.72 -3.48
C ALA A 57 -11.40 -6.85 -2.45
N GLY A 58 -11.08 -8.09 -2.07
CA GLY A 58 -9.96 -8.43 -1.19
C GLY A 58 -8.60 -8.02 -1.79
N ILE A 59 -8.37 -8.24 -3.09
CA ILE A 59 -7.12 -7.84 -3.76
C ILE A 59 -6.99 -6.32 -3.78
N ILE A 60 -8.06 -5.62 -4.15
CA ILE A 60 -8.11 -4.15 -4.12
C ILE A 60 -7.80 -3.64 -2.72
N SER A 61 -8.42 -4.24 -1.70
CA SER A 61 -8.25 -3.83 -0.31
C SER A 61 -6.83 -4.08 0.17
N SER A 62 -6.25 -5.25 -0.09
CA SER A 62 -4.91 -5.57 0.37
C SER A 62 -3.83 -4.69 -0.28
N ALA A 63 -3.89 -4.47 -1.60
CA ALA A 63 -2.94 -3.59 -2.28
C ALA A 63 -3.08 -2.13 -1.81
N LEU A 64 -4.31 -1.65 -1.62
CA LEU A 64 -4.56 -0.29 -1.13
C LEU A 64 -4.13 -0.09 0.33
N GLU A 65 -4.37 -1.09 1.17
CA GLU A 65 -3.91 -1.12 2.55
C GLU A 65 -2.39 -1.07 2.60
N THR A 66 -1.71 -1.87 1.77
CA THR A 66 -0.24 -1.91 1.71
C THR A 66 0.35 -0.58 1.25
N ALA A 67 -0.24 0.07 0.23
CA ALA A 67 0.17 1.41 -0.21
C ALA A 67 0.02 2.43 0.93
N SER A 68 -1.11 2.38 1.63
CA SER A 68 -1.38 3.27 2.77
C SER A 68 -0.45 2.99 3.95
N THR A 69 -0.02 1.75 4.15
CA THR A 69 0.92 1.35 5.20
C THR A 69 2.31 1.88 4.89
N TYR A 70 2.78 1.72 3.65
CA TYR A 70 4.09 2.22 3.27
C TYR A 70 4.18 3.74 3.17
N ALA A 71 3.07 4.41 2.85
CA ALA A 71 2.96 5.86 3.01
C ALA A 71 3.25 6.26 4.47
N GLY A 72 2.61 5.61 5.45
CA GLY A 72 2.90 5.79 6.88
C GLY A 72 4.33 5.42 7.27
N TYR A 73 4.87 4.33 6.73
CA TYR A 73 6.20 3.82 7.08
C TYR A 73 7.31 4.78 6.64
N SER A 74 7.12 5.47 5.51
CA SER A 74 8.09 6.40 4.95
C SER A 74 8.44 7.61 5.83
N VAL A 75 7.63 7.90 6.87
CA VAL A 75 7.90 9.00 7.82
C VAL A 75 8.37 8.52 9.19
N LEU A 76 8.55 7.21 9.36
CA LEU A 76 9.05 6.64 10.60
C LEU A 76 10.58 6.69 10.67
N GLU A 77 11.07 6.80 11.90
CA GLU A 77 12.47 6.54 12.23
C GLU A 77 12.85 5.09 11.87
N PRO A 78 14.13 4.80 11.60
CA PRO A 78 14.55 3.50 11.07
C PRO A 78 14.24 2.30 11.99
N ASP A 79 14.21 2.52 13.30
CA ASP A 79 13.96 1.52 14.35
C ASP A 79 12.47 1.27 14.64
N ALA A 80 11.56 1.91 13.89
CA ALA A 80 10.13 1.81 14.10
C ALA A 80 9.42 1.11 12.93
N GLY A 81 8.50 0.20 13.23
CA GLY A 81 7.61 -0.47 12.28
C GLY A 81 6.17 0.03 12.34
N LEU A 82 5.34 -0.43 11.42
CA LEU A 82 3.89 -0.22 11.45
C LEU A 82 3.13 -1.55 11.46
N LEU A 83 2.07 -1.56 12.26
CA LEU A 83 1.08 -2.64 12.26
C LEU A 83 -0.32 -2.05 12.12
N THR A 84 -1.09 -2.58 11.17
CA THR A 84 -2.46 -2.14 10.94
C THR A 84 -3.38 -2.55 12.09
N ILE A 85 -4.10 -1.57 12.65
CA ILE A 85 -5.13 -1.79 13.68
C ILE A 85 -6.47 -2.05 12.99
N GLU A 86 -6.82 -1.18 12.06
CA GLU A 86 -8.06 -1.27 11.29
C GLU A 86 -7.92 -0.54 9.96
N PHE A 87 -8.84 -0.84 9.05
CA PHE A 87 -9.13 0.02 7.91
C PHE A 87 -10.60 -0.11 7.53
N LYS A 88 -11.12 0.94 6.91
CA LYS A 88 -12.41 0.92 6.22
C LYS A 88 -12.18 1.23 4.75
N VAL A 89 -12.64 0.33 3.87
CA VAL A 89 -12.67 0.54 2.43
C VAL A 89 -14.10 0.77 1.93
N ASN A 90 -14.28 1.67 0.97
CA ASN A 90 -15.48 1.82 0.16
C ASN A 90 -15.14 1.40 -1.28
N LEU A 91 -15.92 0.47 -1.84
CA LEU A 91 -15.82 0.07 -3.24
C LEU A 91 -16.80 0.93 -4.05
N LEU A 92 -16.26 1.87 -4.83
CA LEU A 92 -17.00 2.93 -5.51
C LEU A 92 -17.38 2.54 -6.94
N SER A 93 -16.63 1.63 -7.54
CA SER A 93 -16.87 1.11 -8.89
C SER A 93 -16.25 -0.27 -9.09
N PRO A 94 -16.72 -1.06 -10.08
CA PRO A 94 -16.12 -2.35 -10.41
C PRO A 94 -14.63 -2.24 -10.72
N GLY A 95 -13.82 -3.18 -10.24
CA GLY A 95 -12.39 -3.31 -10.55
C GLY A 95 -12.13 -3.80 -11.98
N ARG A 96 -12.59 -3.03 -12.98
CA ARG A 96 -12.40 -3.29 -14.41
C ARG A 96 -11.33 -2.37 -14.97
N GLY A 97 -10.25 -2.95 -15.46
CA GLY A 97 -9.13 -2.25 -16.09
C GLY A 97 -8.04 -3.23 -16.48
N GLU A 98 -7.09 -2.76 -17.28
CA GLU A 98 -5.89 -3.52 -17.67
C GLU A 98 -4.79 -3.40 -16.62
N ARG A 99 -4.81 -2.31 -15.87
CA ARG A 99 -3.88 -2.02 -14.77
C ARG A 99 -4.60 -1.27 -13.66
N PHE A 100 -4.11 -1.40 -12.44
CA PHE A 100 -4.68 -0.77 -11.26
C PHE A 100 -3.60 -0.01 -10.52
N LEU A 101 -3.91 1.22 -10.10
CA LEU A 101 -3.05 2.09 -9.31
C LEU A 101 -3.63 2.23 -7.91
N PHE A 102 -2.84 1.90 -6.90
CA PHE A 102 -3.16 2.04 -5.48
C PHE A 102 -2.26 3.09 -4.87
N ARG A 103 -2.85 4.21 -4.45
CA ARG A 103 -2.12 5.33 -3.87
C ARG A 103 -2.50 5.49 -2.41
N GLY A 104 -1.53 5.39 -1.52
CA GLY A 104 -1.65 5.68 -0.10
C GLY A 104 -0.99 7.00 0.25
N GLU A 105 -1.60 7.78 1.14
CA GLU A 105 -1.09 9.06 1.62
C GLU A 105 -1.34 9.18 3.13
N ILE A 106 -0.40 9.78 3.87
CA ILE A 106 -0.61 10.06 5.29
C ILE A 106 -1.64 11.16 5.46
N THR A 107 -2.65 10.90 6.27
CA THR A 107 -3.64 11.90 6.71
C THR A 107 -3.18 12.59 7.98
N LYS A 108 -2.64 11.82 8.93
CA LYS A 108 -2.14 12.31 10.22
C LYS A 108 -0.92 11.51 10.67
N PRO A 109 0.26 12.12 10.78
CA PRO A 109 1.42 11.48 11.39
C PRO A 109 1.27 11.37 12.91
N GLY A 110 2.05 10.52 13.55
CA GLY A 110 2.05 10.36 15.00
C GLY A 110 3.09 9.39 15.51
N THR A 111 3.42 9.49 16.80
CA THR A 111 4.46 8.68 17.45
C THR A 111 3.96 7.31 17.90
N THR A 112 2.64 7.17 18.09
CA THR A 112 1.98 5.92 18.51
C THR A 112 0.96 5.44 17.48
N ILE A 113 0.17 6.36 16.92
CA ILE A 113 -0.89 6.06 15.95
C ILE A 113 -0.70 6.92 14.72
N ILE A 114 -0.79 6.31 13.54
CA ILE A 114 -0.80 6.98 12.25
C ILE A 114 -2.14 6.72 11.57
N VAL A 115 -2.70 7.77 10.95
CA VAL A 115 -3.86 7.66 10.07
C VAL A 115 -3.43 7.97 8.65
N SER A 116 -3.84 7.13 7.72
CA SER A 116 -3.55 7.26 6.29
C SER A 116 -4.80 7.01 5.47
N ASP A 117 -4.95 7.73 4.39
CA ASP A 117 -5.99 7.51 3.39
C ASP A 117 -5.41 6.87 2.13
N GLY A 118 -6.26 6.22 1.35
CA GLY A 118 -5.86 5.63 0.09
C GLY A 118 -6.95 5.73 -0.97
N ARG A 119 -6.54 5.84 -2.23
CA ARG A 119 -7.41 5.74 -3.41
C ARG A 119 -6.89 4.69 -4.37
N ALA A 120 -7.81 3.88 -4.90
CA ALA A 120 -7.51 2.92 -5.96
C ALA A 120 -8.18 3.34 -7.26
N TYR A 121 -7.45 3.24 -8.36
CA TYR A 121 -7.90 3.58 -9.69
C TYR A 121 -7.74 2.39 -10.63
N ALA A 122 -8.74 2.15 -11.48
CA ALA A 122 -8.59 1.27 -12.62
C ALA A 122 -8.21 2.08 -13.86
N MET A 123 -7.24 1.58 -14.61
CA MET A 123 -6.70 2.19 -15.82
C MET A 123 -7.11 1.39 -17.04
N SER A 124 -7.44 2.11 -18.13
CA SER A 124 -7.76 1.58 -19.45
C SER A 124 -7.08 2.44 -20.49
N GLN A 125 -6.78 1.89 -21.67
CA GLN A 125 -6.17 2.65 -22.76
C GLN A 125 -7.12 3.73 -23.31
N ASP A 126 -8.41 3.45 -23.33
CA ASP A 126 -9.41 4.27 -24.03
C ASP A 126 -10.21 5.20 -23.10
N ALA A 127 -9.89 5.23 -21.80
CA ALA A 127 -10.65 5.99 -20.82
C ALA A 127 -9.75 6.57 -19.72
N PRO A 128 -10.13 7.72 -19.12
CA PRO A 128 -9.40 8.26 -17.99
C PRO A 128 -9.42 7.29 -16.80
N PRO A 129 -8.41 7.34 -15.90
CA PRO A 129 -8.39 6.52 -14.70
C PRO A 129 -9.68 6.66 -13.90
N LYS A 130 -10.31 5.52 -13.58
CA LYS A 130 -11.57 5.48 -12.87
C LYS A 130 -11.33 5.16 -11.39
N LEU A 131 -11.81 6.00 -10.49
CA LEU A 131 -11.76 5.73 -9.05
C LEU A 131 -12.64 4.51 -8.73
N ILE A 132 -12.04 3.45 -8.20
CA ILE A 132 -12.72 2.20 -7.87
C ILE A 132 -12.83 1.94 -6.37
N ALA A 133 -11.92 2.49 -5.56
CA ALA A 133 -12.02 2.39 -4.10
C ALA A 133 -11.41 3.59 -3.38
N SER A 134 -11.88 3.82 -2.15
CA SER A 134 -11.32 4.76 -1.19
C SER A 134 -11.18 4.08 0.17
N MET A 135 -10.10 4.35 0.89
CA MET A 135 -9.77 3.75 2.17
C MET A 135 -9.33 4.80 3.18
N THR A 136 -9.67 4.56 4.45
CA THR A 136 -8.99 5.16 5.61
C THR A 136 -8.49 4.01 6.49
N ALA A 137 -7.27 4.12 6.98
CA ALA A 137 -6.62 3.10 7.80
C ALA A 137 -5.89 3.71 9.00
N THR A 138 -5.97 3.01 10.13
CA THR A 138 -5.27 3.35 11.37
C THR A 138 -4.21 2.31 11.66
N LYS A 139 -2.99 2.76 11.96
CA LYS A 139 -1.84 1.90 12.29
C LYS A 139 -1.23 2.26 13.63
N MET A 140 -0.70 1.25 14.30
CA MET A 140 0.16 1.40 15.46
C MET A 140 1.61 1.48 15.02
N VAL A 141 2.35 2.44 15.58
CA VAL A 141 3.81 2.47 15.53
C VAL A 141 4.35 1.47 16.54
N VAL A 142 5.18 0.55 16.07
CA VAL A 142 5.78 -0.52 16.89
C VAL A 142 7.27 -0.28 17.00
N ARG A 143 7.80 -0.31 18.22
CA ARG A 143 9.24 -0.19 18.53
C ARG A 143 9.68 -1.40 19.34
N ASP A 144 10.96 -1.77 19.23
CA ASP A 144 11.61 -2.77 20.09
C ASP A 144 10.88 -4.13 20.18
N ARG A 145 10.19 -4.54 19.11
CA ARG A 145 9.62 -5.88 18.97
C ARG A 145 10.34 -6.63 17.86
N GLU A 146 10.98 -7.74 18.23
CA GLU A 146 11.59 -8.67 17.27
C GLU A 146 10.59 -8.98 16.14
N GLY A 147 11.03 -8.80 14.89
CA GLY A 147 10.24 -9.06 13.68
C GLY A 147 9.49 -7.87 13.07
N PHE A 148 9.49 -6.68 13.69
CA PHE A 148 8.80 -5.48 13.16
C PHE A 148 9.73 -4.31 12.78
N ALA A 149 10.96 -4.29 13.30
CA ALA A 149 12.00 -3.33 12.94
C ALA A 149 13.23 -4.11 12.43
N GLU A 150 13.32 -4.32 11.11
CA GLU A 150 14.48 -4.95 10.42
C GLU A 150 14.60 -4.58 8.93
#